data_AF-A0A2T4RXW3-F1
#
_entry.id   AF-A0A2T4RXW3-F1
#
_cell.length_a   1.000
_cell.length_b   1.000
_cell.length_c   1.000
_cell.angle_alpha   90.00
_cell.angle_beta   90.00
_cell.angle_gamma   90.00
#
_symmetry.space_group_name_H-M   'P 1'
#
loop_
_entity.id
_entity.type
_entity.pdbx_description
1 polymer ?
#
loop_
_entity_poly.entity_id
_entity_poly.type
_entity_poly.pdbx_seq_one_letter_code
_entity_poly.pdbx_strand_id
1 'polypeptide(L)'
;VIDRARNAGVDRMFVVGFDTPTIERAMELVEQYDFLYAIIGWHPVDAIDYTEEREQWIEKLAEHPKVIGIGEMGLDYHWDKSPKDVQKEVFRKQIALAKRVNLPIVIHNREATQDCVDILMEEHAEEVGGIMHS
;
A
#
# COMPACT_ATOMS: atom_id res chain seq x y z
N VAL A 1 -21.75 5.04 7.24
CA VAL A 1 -21.05 3.84 7.75
C VAL A 1 -20.07 4.21 8.86
N ILE A 2 -19.26 5.25 8.67
CA ILE A 2 -18.31 5.80 9.66
C ILE A 2 -18.95 5.99 11.05
N ASP A 3 -20.08 6.68 11.16
CA ASP A 3 -20.74 6.91 12.45
C ASP A 3 -21.12 5.62 13.18
N ARG A 4 -21.51 4.57 12.44
CA ARG A 4 -21.82 3.28 13.04
C ARG A 4 -20.56 2.63 13.64
N ALA A 5 -19.42 2.74 12.97
CA ALA A 5 -18.15 2.21 13.47
C ALA A 5 -17.72 2.96 14.74
N ARG A 6 -17.79 4.29 14.72
CA ARG A 6 -17.49 5.14 15.89
C ARG A 6 -18.41 4.83 17.08
N ASN A 7 -19.72 4.70 16.84
CA ASN A 7 -20.69 4.35 17.87
C ASN A 7 -20.51 2.93 18.42
N ALA A 8 -19.85 2.03 17.68
CA ALA A 8 -19.47 0.69 18.11
C ALA A 8 -18.11 0.63 18.82
N GLY A 9 -17.43 1.76 19.02
CA GLY A 9 -16.14 1.85 19.71
C GLY A 9 -14.91 1.72 18.82
N VAL A 10 -15.05 1.72 17.48
CA VAL A 10 -13.91 1.81 16.57
C VAL A 10 -13.39 3.23 16.56
N ASP A 11 -12.31 3.47 17.30
CA ASP A 11 -11.73 4.81 17.46
C ASP A 11 -11.08 5.31 16.17
N ARG A 12 -10.09 4.58 15.63
CA ARG A 12 -9.34 4.96 14.44
C ARG A 12 -9.49 3.93 13.34
N MET A 13 -9.40 4.37 12.09
CA MET A 13 -9.46 3.51 10.91
C MET A 13 -8.40 3.95 9.91
N PHE A 14 -7.81 2.97 9.22
CA PHE A 14 -6.85 3.21 8.15
C PHE A 14 -7.56 3.00 6.82
N VAL A 15 -7.54 4.02 5.97
CA VAL A 15 -8.08 3.98 4.61
C VAL A 15 -6.93 3.61 3.69
N VAL A 16 -7.10 2.53 2.94
CA VAL A 16 -6.09 2.05 1.99
C VAL A 16 -6.44 2.57 0.59
N GLY A 17 -5.49 3.25 -0.04
CA GLY A 17 -5.55 3.65 -1.45
C GLY A 17 -4.46 2.93 -2.24
N PHE A 18 -4.81 2.31 -3.36
CA PHE A 18 -3.95 1.37 -4.07
C PHE A 18 -3.91 1.58 -5.59
N ASP A 19 -4.56 2.63 -6.08
CA ASP A 19 -4.49 3.17 -7.43
C ASP A 19 -4.74 4.70 -7.39
N THR A 20 -4.65 5.41 -8.51
CA THR A 20 -4.88 6.87 -8.53
C THR A 20 -6.21 7.29 -7.90
N PRO A 21 -7.38 6.80 -8.37
CA PRO A 21 -8.66 7.29 -7.83
C PRO A 21 -8.86 6.94 -6.35
N THR A 22 -8.38 5.78 -5.88
CA THR A 22 -8.50 5.40 -4.46
C THR A 22 -7.51 6.13 -3.58
N ILE A 23 -6.30 6.43 -4.04
CA ILE A 23 -5.33 7.28 -3.33
C ILE A 23 -5.89 8.69 -3.18
N GLU A 24 -6.36 9.32 -4.26
CA GLU A 24 -6.96 10.65 -4.21
C GLU A 24 -8.13 10.67 -3.21
N ARG A 25 -8.99 9.65 -3.25
CA ARG A 25 -10.10 9.54 -2.32
C ARG A 25 -9.66 9.31 -0.87
N ALA A 26 -8.61 8.52 -0.63
CA ALA A 26 -8.05 8.31 0.70
C ALA A 26 -7.50 9.63 1.27
N MET A 27 -6.81 10.43 0.44
CA MET A 27 -6.29 11.74 0.83
C MET A 27 -7.41 12.72 1.20
N GLU A 28 -8.48 12.80 0.41
CA GLU A 28 -9.66 13.59 0.76
C GLU A 28 -10.27 13.18 2.10
N LEU A 29 -10.34 11.88 2.37
CA LEU A 29 -10.94 11.34 3.60
C LEU A 29 -10.10 11.67 4.84
N VAL A 30 -8.77 11.60 4.75
CA VAL A 30 -7.92 11.93 5.90
C VAL A 30 -7.88 13.43 6.18
N GLU A 31 -8.11 14.28 5.18
CA GLU A 31 -8.32 15.72 5.40
C GLU A 31 -9.67 16.03 6.06
N GLN A 32 -10.71 15.25 5.72
CA GLN A 32 -12.05 15.48 6.24
C GLN A 32 -12.25 14.98 7.68
N TYR A 33 -11.55 13.92 8.11
CA TYR A 33 -11.80 13.25 9.38
C TYR A 33 -10.53 13.03 10.20
N ASP A 34 -10.46 13.64 11.40
CA ASP A 34 -9.29 13.57 12.30
C ASP A 34 -8.84 12.14 12.64
N PHE A 35 -9.78 11.21 12.81
CA PHE A 35 -9.51 9.82 13.23
C PHE A 35 -9.22 8.85 12.07
N LEU A 36 -9.22 9.33 10.82
CA LEU A 36 -8.81 8.54 9.67
C LEU A 36 -7.34 8.79 9.33
N TYR A 37 -6.61 7.72 9.05
CA TYR A 37 -5.25 7.77 8.52
C TYR A 37 -5.21 7.01 7.19
N ALA A 38 -4.20 7.28 6.38
CA ALA A 38 -4.05 6.69 5.05
C ALA A 38 -2.86 5.74 5.00
N ILE A 39 -3.04 4.68 4.24
CA ILE A 39 -1.99 3.79 3.74
C ILE A 39 -2.12 3.86 2.23
N ILE A 40 -1.04 4.22 1.53
CA ILE A 40 -1.09 4.47 0.08
C ILE A 40 0.00 3.70 -0.66
N GLY A 41 -0.33 3.13 -1.81
CA GLY A 41 0.58 2.30 -2.58
C GLY A 41 -0.04 1.88 -3.90
N TRP A 42 0.42 0.77 -4.46
CA TRP A 42 -0.02 0.28 -5.75
C TRP A 42 -0.34 -1.22 -5.70
N HIS A 43 -1.58 -1.55 -6.01
CA HIS A 43 -2.09 -2.92 -5.96
C HIS A 43 -1.40 -3.81 -7.03
N PRO A 44 -1.07 -5.07 -6.72
CA PRO A 44 -0.43 -5.97 -7.69
C PRO A 44 -1.21 -6.19 -8.99
N VAL A 45 -2.54 -6.28 -8.92
CA VAL A 45 -3.40 -6.44 -10.11
C VAL A 45 -3.22 -5.27 -11.09
N ASP A 46 -2.93 -4.08 -10.59
CA ASP A 46 -2.75 -2.85 -11.37
C ASP A 46 -1.28 -2.48 -11.59
N ALA A 47 -0.34 -3.38 -11.28
CA ALA A 47 1.10 -3.15 -11.41
C ALA A 47 1.54 -2.72 -12.81
N ILE A 48 0.86 -3.18 -13.87
CA ILE A 48 1.14 -2.76 -15.25
C ILE A 48 0.94 -1.26 -15.49
N ASP A 49 0.14 -0.61 -14.65
CA ASP A 49 -0.12 0.82 -14.74
C ASP A 49 0.88 1.62 -13.85
N TYR A 50 1.75 0.98 -13.07
CA TYR A 50 2.72 1.67 -12.21
C TYR A 50 3.83 2.34 -13.05
N THR A 51 4.05 3.62 -12.82
CA THR A 51 5.08 4.43 -13.53
C THR A 51 5.96 5.18 -12.54
N GLU A 52 7.11 5.66 -13.01
CA GLU A 52 8.00 6.51 -12.20
C GLU A 52 7.29 7.79 -11.72
N GLU A 53 6.43 8.38 -12.54
CA GLU A 53 5.61 9.54 -12.15
C GLU A 53 4.68 9.20 -10.97
N ARG A 54 4.08 8.00 -10.97
CA ARG A 54 3.21 7.54 -9.88
C ARG A 54 4.01 7.23 -8.62
N GLU A 55 5.22 6.67 -8.75
CA GLU A 55 6.14 6.48 -7.62
C GLU A 55 6.48 7.81 -6.95
N GLN A 56 6.92 8.80 -7.73
CA GLN A 56 7.27 10.14 -7.22
C GLN A 56 6.06 10.84 -6.60
N TRP A 57 4.86 10.62 -7.16
CA TRP A 57 3.62 11.15 -6.61
C TRP A 57 3.30 10.53 -5.24
N ILE A 58 3.40 9.21 -5.09
CA ILE A 58 3.20 8.52 -3.80
C ILE A 58 4.25 8.97 -2.79
N GLU A 59 5.52 9.08 -3.19
CA GLU A 59 6.62 9.57 -2.34
C GLU A 59 6.32 10.95 -1.77
N LYS A 60 5.85 11.88 -2.60
CA LYS A 60 5.43 13.21 -2.17
C LYS A 60 4.23 13.17 -1.21
N LEU A 61 3.22 12.34 -1.51
CA LEU A 61 2.04 12.21 -0.64
C LEU A 61 2.41 11.60 0.73
N ALA A 62 3.43 10.74 0.78
CA ALA A 62 3.91 10.12 2.02
C ALA A 62 4.47 11.14 3.03
N GLU A 63 4.81 12.37 2.61
CA GLU A 63 5.18 13.46 3.52
C GLU A 63 4.00 13.95 4.38
N HIS A 64 2.76 13.62 3.98
CA HIS A 64 1.57 14.05 4.71
C HIS A 64 1.49 13.36 6.08
N PRO A 65 1.27 14.09 7.20
CA PRO A 65 1.36 13.54 8.57
C PRO A 65 0.34 12.44 8.90
N LYS A 66 -0.69 12.26 8.06
CA LYS A 66 -1.71 11.22 8.21
C LYS A 66 -1.52 10.04 7.26
N VAL A 67 -0.49 10.06 6.42
CA VAL A 67 -0.02 8.88 5.69
C VAL A 67 0.95 8.14 6.61
N ILE A 68 0.62 6.89 6.95
CA ILE A 68 1.32 6.14 8.01
C ILE A 68 1.89 4.81 7.54
N GLY A 69 1.75 4.48 6.25
CA GLY A 69 2.26 3.24 5.67
C GLY A 69 2.17 3.26 4.14
N ILE A 70 2.97 2.41 3.51
CA ILE A 70 2.95 2.21 2.06
C ILE A 70 2.25 0.89 1.73
N GLY A 71 1.25 0.94 0.85
CA GLY A 71 0.48 -0.23 0.43
C GLY A 71 -1.00 0.08 0.12
N GLU A 72 -1.82 -0.90 -0.21
CA GLU A 72 -1.44 -2.31 -0.31
C GLU A 72 -0.55 -2.61 -1.52
N MET A 73 0.57 -3.29 -1.27
CA MET A 73 1.53 -3.76 -2.28
C MET A 73 1.65 -5.29 -2.19
N GLY A 74 2.26 -5.97 -3.17
CA GLY A 74 2.54 -7.39 -3.03
C GLY A 74 2.33 -8.14 -4.33
N LEU A 75 1.68 -9.31 -4.28
CA LEU A 75 1.46 -10.17 -5.44
C LEU A 75 0.05 -10.77 -5.42
N ASP A 76 -0.60 -10.79 -6.58
CA ASP A 76 -1.90 -11.41 -6.80
C ASP A 76 -1.86 -12.25 -8.09
N TYR A 77 -1.85 -13.57 -7.93
CA TYR A 77 -1.77 -14.53 -9.04
C TYR A 77 -3.14 -15.08 -9.46
N HIS A 78 -4.22 -14.56 -8.87
CA HIS A 78 -5.57 -14.93 -9.25
C HIS A 78 -6.02 -14.23 -10.55
N TRP A 79 -5.54 -13.01 -10.79
CA TRP A 79 -5.89 -12.20 -11.95
C TRP A 79 -4.72 -12.01 -12.92
N ASP A 80 -5.01 -12.07 -14.22
CA ASP A 80 -4.00 -11.97 -15.28
C ASP A 80 -3.80 -10.55 -15.83
N LYS A 81 -4.38 -9.50 -15.20
CA LYS A 81 -4.24 -8.11 -15.69
C LYS A 81 -2.77 -7.69 -15.76
N SER A 82 -2.02 -7.96 -14.69
CA SER A 82 -0.60 -7.63 -14.59
C SER A 82 0.25 -8.91 -14.57
N PRO A 83 1.22 -9.07 -15.50
CA PRO A 83 2.13 -10.21 -15.51
C PRO A 83 2.92 -10.34 -14.21
N LYS A 84 3.23 -11.58 -13.80
CA LYS A 84 3.89 -11.87 -12.51
C LYS A 84 5.22 -11.14 -12.34
N ASP A 85 6.02 -11.07 -13.38
CA ASP A 85 7.30 -10.36 -13.41
C ASP A 85 7.12 -8.85 -13.18
N VAL A 86 6.10 -8.24 -13.79
CA VAL A 86 5.75 -6.83 -13.56
C VAL A 86 5.29 -6.60 -12.12
N GLN A 87 4.45 -7.50 -11.57
CA GLN A 87 4.04 -7.41 -10.17
C GLN A 87 5.24 -7.48 -9.22
N LYS A 88 6.17 -8.42 -9.46
CA LYS A 88 7.39 -8.57 -8.66
C LYS A 88 8.31 -7.36 -8.74
N GLU A 89 8.42 -6.72 -9.91
CA GLU A 89 9.20 -5.48 -10.06
C GLU A 89 8.58 -4.34 -9.25
N VAL A 90 7.26 -4.13 -9.38
CA VAL A 90 6.53 -3.07 -8.69
C VAL A 90 6.53 -3.28 -7.18
N PHE A 91 6.42 -4.54 -6.71
CA PHE A 91 6.52 -4.84 -5.29
C PHE A 91 7.89 -4.43 -4.72
N ARG A 92 9.00 -4.78 -5.39
CA ARG A 92 10.36 -4.36 -4.97
C ARG A 92 10.51 -2.84 -4.96
N LYS A 93 10.03 -2.15 -5.99
CA LYS A 93 10.07 -0.68 -6.05
C LYS A 93 9.34 -0.03 -4.87
N GLN A 94 8.18 -0.56 -4.49
CA GLN A 94 7.44 -0.04 -3.35
C GLN A 94 8.11 -0.35 -2.00
N ILE A 95 8.78 -1.50 -1.84
CA ILE A 95 9.60 -1.77 -0.65
C ILE A 95 10.76 -0.75 -0.57
N ALA A 96 11.44 -0.49 -1.69
CA ALA A 96 12.50 0.51 -1.75
C ALA A 96 11.97 1.93 -1.44
N LEU A 97 10.79 2.29 -1.95
CA LEU A 97 10.11 3.54 -1.61
C LEU A 97 9.84 3.64 -0.11
N ALA A 98 9.27 2.60 0.49
CA ALA A 98 8.97 2.55 1.93
C ALA A 98 10.21 2.78 2.80
N LYS A 99 11.37 2.25 2.37
CA LYS A 99 12.67 2.52 3.01
C LYS A 99 13.07 3.99 2.91
N ARG A 100 12.92 4.64 1.74
CA ARG A 100 13.26 6.06 1.55
C ARG A 100 12.43 6.98 2.43
N VAL A 101 11.13 6.70 2.53
CA VAL A 101 10.18 7.51 3.32
C VAL A 101 10.07 7.06 4.78
N ASN A 102 10.78 5.99 5.17
CA ASN A 102 10.80 5.43 6.51
C ASN A 102 9.40 5.11 7.08
N LEU A 103 8.57 4.44 6.27
CA LEU A 103 7.23 4.00 6.64
C LEU A 103 7.10 2.48 6.53
N PRO A 104 6.29 1.84 7.39
CA PRO A 104 6.01 0.41 7.29
C PRO A 104 5.20 0.06 6.05
N ILE A 105 5.27 -1.20 5.62
CA ILE A 105 4.54 -1.70 4.44
C ILE A 105 3.30 -2.51 4.80
N VAL A 106 2.28 -2.47 3.94
CA VAL A 106 1.08 -3.32 4.01
C VAL A 106 1.01 -4.19 2.77
N ILE A 107 1.00 -5.51 2.99
CA ILE A 107 1.25 -6.50 1.94
C ILE A 107 -0.01 -7.31 1.64
N HIS A 108 -0.47 -7.23 0.39
CA HIS A 108 -1.48 -8.09 -0.22
C HIS A 108 -0.81 -9.31 -0.83
N ASN A 109 -1.24 -10.49 -0.44
CA ASN A 109 -0.85 -11.73 -1.09
C ASN A 109 -2.10 -12.51 -1.52
N ARG A 110 -2.10 -12.98 -2.76
CA ARG A 110 -3.11 -13.93 -3.23
C ARG A 110 -2.51 -14.96 -4.15
N GLU A 111 -2.55 -16.22 -3.71
CA GLU A 111 -2.00 -17.37 -4.45
C GLU A 111 -0.49 -17.21 -4.80
N ALA A 112 0.24 -16.42 -4.01
CA ALA A 112 1.63 -16.02 -4.27
C ALA A 112 2.53 -16.05 -3.01
N THR A 113 2.15 -16.83 -1.99
CA THR A 113 2.72 -16.72 -0.63
C THR A 113 4.24 -16.90 -0.60
N GLN A 114 4.77 -17.92 -1.28
CA GLN A 114 6.22 -18.16 -1.30
C GLN A 114 6.96 -17.00 -1.98
N ASP A 115 6.48 -16.57 -3.15
CA ASP A 115 7.10 -15.47 -3.89
C ASP A 115 7.05 -14.15 -3.12
N CYS A 116 5.98 -13.87 -2.36
CA CYS A 116 5.93 -12.70 -1.48
C CYS A 116 6.99 -12.78 -0.39
N VAL A 117 7.10 -13.93 0.28
CA VAL A 117 8.04 -14.16 1.37
C VAL A 117 9.49 -14.08 0.88
N ASP A 118 9.78 -14.65 -0.28
CA ASP A 118 11.12 -14.60 -0.89
C ASP A 118 11.52 -13.15 -1.21
N ILE A 119 10.63 -12.36 -1.82
CA ILE A 119 10.89 -10.94 -2.13
C ILE A 119 11.10 -10.12 -0.85
N LEU A 120 10.29 -10.33 0.18
CA LEU A 120 10.45 -9.62 1.46
C LEU A 120 11.82 -9.90 2.10
N MET A 121 12.33 -11.13 1.99
CA MET A 121 13.66 -11.48 2.48
C MET A 121 14.78 -10.93 1.58
N GLU A 122 14.64 -11.03 0.25
CA GLU A 122 15.61 -10.51 -0.72
C GLU A 122 15.80 -9.00 -0.59
N GLU A 123 14.71 -8.26 -0.40
CA GLU A 123 14.71 -6.80 -0.29
C GLU A 123 14.94 -6.29 1.14
N HIS A 124 15.24 -7.16 2.12
CA HIS A 124 15.44 -6.79 3.52
C HIS A 124 14.28 -5.96 4.09
N ALA A 125 13.04 -6.43 3.92
CA ALA A 125 11.84 -5.70 4.35
C ALA A 125 11.71 -5.60 5.88
N GLU A 126 12.49 -6.37 6.64
CA GLU A 126 12.61 -6.25 8.10
C GLU A 126 13.05 -4.86 8.56
N GLU A 127 13.73 -4.09 7.70
CA GLU A 127 14.17 -2.72 7.99
C GLU A 127 13.00 -1.74 8.17
N VAL A 128 11.89 -1.96 7.44
CA VAL A 128 10.70 -1.10 7.49
C VAL A 128 9.59 -1.71 8.35
N GLY A 129 9.58 -3.03 8.53
CA GLY A 129 8.48 -3.75 9.16
C GLY A 129 7.17 -3.61 8.37
N GLY A 130 6.10 -4.25 8.85
CA GLY A 130 4.84 -4.19 8.12
C GLY A 130 3.76 -5.15 8.60
N ILE A 131 2.71 -5.27 7.79
CA ILE A 131 1.55 -6.13 8.02
C ILE A 131 1.31 -7.01 6.78
N MET A 132 1.26 -8.33 6.98
CA MET A 132 0.67 -9.26 6.01
C MET A 132 -0.85 -9.24 6.19
N HIS A 133 -1.62 -8.66 5.26
CA HIS A 133 -3.07 -8.45 5.48
C HIS A 133 -3.98 -9.44 4.73
N SER A 134 -3.54 -9.98 3.59
CA SER A 134 -4.26 -10.98 2.78
C SER A 134 -3.32 -12.05 2.25
#